data_AF-A0AAD4YKZ3-F1
#
_entry.id   AF-A0AAD4YKZ3-F1
#
_cell.length_a   1.000
_cell.length_b   1.000
_cell.length_c   1.000
_cell.angle_alpha   90.00
_cell.angle_beta   90.00
_cell.angle_gamma   90.00
#
_symmetry.space_group_name_H-M   'P 1'
#
loop_
_entity.id
_entity.type
_entity.pdbx_description
1 polymer ?
#
loop_
_entity_poly.entity_id
_entity_poly.type
_entity_poly.pdbx_seq_one_letter_code
_entity_poly.pdbx_strand_id
1 'polypeptide(L)'
;MSSSQRVEGSHGFFKQYISRRNSLMDFIIQFERTLSHQRLKELVADHVDAFEVAQCILLMPMNKQMATLYTKTMFQKFEQELIQSTTCFLELKTEDASKVVFNMSERKNWETRVAKSYMSKILTTHRVAAKDLNLLELFASTS
;
A
#
# COMPACT_ATOMS: atom_id res chain seq x y z
N MET A 1 -12.74 -8.79 -20.09
CA MET A 1 -11.26 -8.85 -20.23
C MET A 1 -10.95 -9.75 -21.41
N SER A 2 -10.23 -9.25 -22.41
CA SER A 2 -9.93 -9.99 -23.65
C SER A 2 -8.79 -10.97 -23.43
N SER A 3 -8.95 -12.21 -23.90
CA SER A 3 -7.99 -13.32 -23.77
C SER A 3 -6.63 -13.04 -24.44
N SER A 4 -6.54 -12.05 -25.34
CA SER A 4 -5.33 -11.72 -26.11
C SER A 4 -4.19 -11.13 -25.26
N GLN A 5 -4.49 -10.33 -24.23
CA GLN A 5 -3.46 -9.66 -23.42
C GLN A 5 -2.59 -10.64 -22.61
N ARG A 6 -3.11 -11.84 -22.29
CA ARG A 6 -2.32 -12.88 -21.63
C ARG A 6 -1.35 -13.57 -22.60
N VAL A 7 -1.73 -13.69 -23.87
CA VAL A 7 -0.94 -14.39 -24.89
C VAL A 7 0.20 -13.50 -25.42
N GLU A 8 0.00 -12.19 -25.50
CA GLU A 8 1.02 -11.22 -25.93
C GLU A 8 2.25 -11.20 -25.01
N GLY A 9 2.04 -11.29 -23.68
CA GLY A 9 3.13 -11.37 -22.70
C GLY A 9 3.97 -12.64 -22.84
N SER A 10 3.31 -13.79 -23.03
CA SER A 10 3.99 -15.06 -23.30
C SER A 10 4.71 -15.06 -24.66
N HIS A 11 4.11 -14.49 -25.71
CA HIS A 11 4.68 -14.51 -27.05
C HIS A 11 5.99 -13.70 -27.13
N GLY A 12 6.11 -12.57 -26.43
CA GLY A 12 7.35 -11.79 -26.37
C GLY A 12 8.51 -12.57 -25.72
N PHE A 13 8.21 -13.27 -24.64
CA PHE A 13 9.16 -14.09 -23.90
C PHE A 13 9.71 -15.27 -24.71
N PHE A 14 8.86 -15.95 -25.50
CA PHE A 14 9.28 -17.10 -26.30
C PHE A 14 9.96 -16.72 -27.62
N LYS A 15 9.69 -15.53 -28.16
CA LYS A 15 10.21 -15.08 -29.46
C LYS A 15 11.75 -15.01 -29.50
N GLN A 16 12.40 -14.74 -28.37
CA GLN A 16 13.87 -14.71 -28.28
C GLN A 16 14.52 -16.10 -28.39
N TYR A 17 13.75 -17.18 -28.16
CA TYR A 17 14.26 -18.55 -28.17
C TYR A 17 13.89 -19.33 -29.45
N ILE A 18 12.93 -18.80 -30.22
CA ILE A 18 12.48 -19.37 -31.49
C ILE A 18 13.27 -18.72 -32.63
N SER A 19 14.27 -19.43 -33.15
CA SER A 19 15.06 -19.02 -34.32
C SER A 19 15.05 -20.13 -35.36
N ARG A 20 15.03 -19.78 -36.65
CA ARG A 20 15.15 -20.77 -37.75
C ARG A 20 16.47 -21.57 -37.72
N ARG A 21 17.46 -21.11 -36.96
CA ARG A 21 18.76 -21.78 -36.79
C ARG A 21 18.78 -22.78 -35.63
N ASN A 22 17.78 -22.76 -34.75
CA ASN A 22 17.72 -23.64 -33.59
C ASN A 22 16.95 -24.91 -33.96
N SER A 23 17.44 -26.07 -33.53
CA SER A 23 16.66 -27.30 -33.61
C SER A 23 15.52 -27.27 -32.59
N LEU A 24 14.51 -28.13 -32.79
CA LEU A 24 13.45 -28.33 -31.80
C LEU A 24 14.03 -28.73 -30.44
N MET A 25 15.11 -29.51 -30.44
CA MET A 25 15.78 -29.93 -29.22
C MET A 25 16.42 -28.75 -28.47
N ASP A 26 17.08 -27.84 -29.21
CA ASP A 26 17.64 -26.62 -28.62
C ASP A 26 16.56 -25.74 -27.98
N PHE A 27 15.39 -25.64 -28.62
CA PHE A 27 14.24 -24.94 -28.07
C PHE A 27 13.77 -25.57 -26.75
N ILE A 28 13.60 -26.90 -26.70
CA ILE A 28 13.16 -27.61 -25.48
C ILE A 28 14.14 -27.38 -24.33
N ILE A 29 15.45 -27.52 -24.59
CA ILE A 29 16.49 -27.31 -23.56
C ILE A 29 16.45 -25.87 -23.03
N GLN A 30 16.36 -24.88 -23.91
CA GLN A 30 16.31 -23.47 -23.49
C GLN A 30 15.01 -23.13 -22.76
N PHE A 31 13.89 -23.71 -23.19
CA PHE A 31 12.60 -23.55 -22.54
C PHE A 31 12.63 -24.07 -21.10
N GLU A 32 13.11 -25.29 -20.87
CA GLU A 32 13.22 -25.88 -19.54
C GLU A 32 14.14 -25.07 -18.61
N ARG A 33 15.29 -24.63 -19.13
CA ARG A 33 16.23 -23.77 -18.37
C ARG A 33 15.57 -22.46 -17.97
N THR A 34 14.86 -21.84 -18.89
CA THR A 34 14.22 -20.55 -18.67
C THR A 34 13.06 -20.67 -17.67
N LEU A 35 12.24 -21.72 -17.77
CA LEU A 35 11.21 -22.01 -16.77
C LEU A 35 11.80 -22.25 -15.39
N SER A 36 12.89 -23.02 -15.30
CA SER A 36 13.57 -23.29 -14.03
C SER A 36 14.11 -22.00 -13.41
N HIS A 37 14.70 -21.12 -14.23
CA HIS A 37 15.16 -19.81 -13.80
C HIS A 37 14.03 -18.91 -13.31
N GLN A 38 12.90 -18.90 -14.02
CA GLN A 38 11.72 -18.14 -13.61
C GLN A 38 11.17 -18.64 -12.27
N ARG A 39 11.04 -19.95 -12.10
CA ARG A 39 10.60 -20.55 -10.84
C ARG A 39 11.54 -20.22 -9.69
N LEU A 40 12.85 -20.23 -9.92
CA LEU A 40 13.83 -19.81 -8.92
C LEU A 40 13.66 -18.34 -8.54
N LYS A 41 13.45 -17.45 -9.51
CA LYS A 41 13.18 -16.03 -9.25
C LYS A 41 11.92 -15.82 -8.41
N GLU A 42 10.84 -16.52 -8.73
CA GLU A 42 9.59 -16.47 -7.96
C GLU A 42 9.82 -16.97 -6.52
N LEU A 43 10.52 -18.10 -6.36
CA LEU A 43 10.83 -18.64 -5.03
C LEU A 43 11.70 -17.70 -4.18
N VAL A 44 12.67 -17.03 -4.79
CA VAL A 44 13.48 -16.00 -4.11
C VAL A 44 12.61 -14.79 -3.74
N ALA A 45 11.73 -14.33 -4.63
CA ALA A 45 10.83 -13.22 -4.35
C ALA A 45 9.86 -13.55 -3.19
N ASP A 46 9.29 -14.75 -3.19
CA ASP A 46 8.40 -15.22 -2.12
C ASP A 46 9.12 -15.32 -0.79
N HIS A 47 10.36 -15.82 -0.79
CA HIS A 47 11.19 -15.87 0.41
C HIS A 47 11.46 -14.45 0.95
N VAL A 48 11.87 -13.55 0.08
CA VAL A 48 12.11 -12.14 0.45
C VAL A 48 10.85 -11.51 1.03
N ASP A 49 9.69 -11.67 0.40
CA ASP A 49 8.44 -11.08 0.87
C ASP A 49 7.93 -11.71 2.18
N ALA A 50 8.18 -13.01 2.40
CA ALA A 50 7.72 -13.71 3.61
C ALA A 50 8.61 -13.47 4.83
N PHE A 51 9.92 -13.24 4.64
CA PHE A 51 10.90 -13.25 5.73
C PHE A 51 11.65 -11.92 5.90
N GLU A 52 11.69 -11.04 4.89
CA GLU A 52 12.32 -9.73 5.02
C GLU A 52 11.28 -8.64 5.28
N VAL A 53 11.44 -7.90 6.37
CA VAL A 53 10.67 -6.67 6.58
C VAL A 53 11.24 -5.57 5.69
N ALA A 54 10.38 -4.91 4.92
CA ALA A 54 10.78 -3.82 4.06
C ALA A 54 11.38 -2.66 4.88
N GLN A 55 12.54 -2.17 4.44
CA GLN A 55 13.16 -1.00 5.06
C GLN A 55 12.33 0.24 4.76
N CYS A 56 11.97 1.00 5.80
CA CYS A 56 11.21 2.23 5.66
C CYS A 56 12.14 3.40 5.32
N ILE A 57 11.83 4.12 4.24
CA ILE A 57 12.47 5.40 3.89
C ILE A 57 11.98 6.50 4.84
N LEU A 58 10.68 6.52 5.16
CA LEU A 58 10.11 7.47 6.09
C LEU A 58 10.00 6.85 7.49
N LEU A 59 10.40 7.61 8.52
CA LEU A 59 10.37 7.17 9.92
C LEU A 59 9.00 7.36 10.59
N MET A 60 7.92 7.45 9.82
CA MET A 60 6.58 7.60 10.36
C MET A 60 6.08 6.29 10.99
N PRO A 61 5.34 6.34 12.11
CA PRO A 61 4.79 5.13 12.75
C PRO A 61 3.96 4.27 11.80
N MET A 62 3.21 4.91 10.91
CA MET A 62 2.40 4.23 9.89
C MET A 62 3.25 3.42 8.91
N ASN A 63 4.43 3.90 8.49
CA ASN A 63 5.31 3.15 7.59
C ASN A 63 5.75 1.83 8.21
N LYS A 64 6.17 1.86 9.48
CA LYS A 64 6.57 0.64 10.20
C LYS A 64 5.43 -0.38 10.26
N GLN A 65 4.20 0.10 10.50
CA GLN A 65 3.03 -0.78 10.49
C GLN A 65 2.77 -1.36 9.09
N MET A 66 2.76 -0.53 8.05
CA MET A 66 2.46 -0.97 6.69
C MET A 66 3.53 -1.90 6.12
N ALA A 67 4.80 -1.73 6.51
CA ALA A 67 5.90 -2.62 6.13
C ALA A 67 5.73 -4.07 6.62
N THR A 68 4.89 -4.28 7.65
CA THR A 68 4.56 -5.62 8.17
C THR A 68 3.27 -6.20 7.61
N LEU A 69 2.37 -5.36 7.08
CA LEU A 69 1.06 -5.78 6.58
C LEU A 69 1.04 -6.01 5.07
N TYR A 70 1.88 -5.30 4.34
CA TYR A 70 1.90 -5.33 2.87
C TYR A 70 3.02 -6.21 2.34
N THR A 71 2.78 -6.80 1.17
CA THR A 71 3.85 -7.36 0.34
C THR A 71 4.84 -6.26 -0.01
N LYS A 72 6.08 -6.62 -0.34
CA LYS A 72 7.14 -5.64 -0.60
C LYS A 72 6.78 -4.67 -1.72
N THR A 73 6.15 -5.19 -2.78
CA THR A 73 5.68 -4.39 -3.93
C THR A 73 4.54 -3.44 -3.56
N MET A 74 3.62 -3.84 -2.69
CA MET A 74 2.56 -2.97 -2.20
C MET A 74 3.12 -1.89 -1.28
N PHE A 75 4.02 -2.25 -0.37
CA PHE A 75 4.68 -1.31 0.53
C PHE A 75 5.48 -0.25 -0.23
N GLN A 76 6.25 -0.65 -1.25
CA GLN A 76 7.01 0.29 -2.07
C GLN A 76 6.12 1.34 -2.76
N LYS A 77 4.98 0.90 -3.34
CA LYS A 77 4.01 1.83 -3.94
C LYS A 77 3.42 2.78 -2.90
N PHE A 78 3.00 2.23 -1.76
CA PHE A 78 2.49 3.02 -0.66
C PHE A 78 3.50 4.07 -0.18
N GLU A 79 4.75 3.68 0.02
CA GLU A 79 5.79 4.60 0.52
C GLU A 79 6.13 5.68 -0.51
N GLN A 80 6.13 5.36 -1.81
CA GLN A 80 6.29 6.36 -2.87
C GLN A 80 5.15 7.39 -2.88
N GLU A 81 3.89 6.95 -2.82
CA GLU A 81 2.74 7.85 -2.76
C GLU A 81 2.77 8.71 -1.50
N LEU A 82 3.17 8.13 -0.36
CA LEU A 82 3.30 8.85 0.89
C LEU A 82 4.41 9.91 0.81
N ILE A 83 5.58 9.57 0.26
CA ILE A 83 6.67 10.53 0.02
C ILE A 83 6.17 11.68 -0.86
N GLN A 84 5.46 11.39 -1.94
CA GLN A 84 4.90 12.44 -2.80
C GLN A 84 3.91 13.33 -2.05
N SER A 85 3.09 12.75 -1.17
CA SER A 85 2.13 13.50 -0.36
C SER A 85 2.79 14.43 0.67
N THR A 86 4.06 14.21 1.05
CA THR A 86 4.77 15.11 1.97
C THR A 86 4.97 16.52 1.42
N THR A 87 4.82 16.70 0.09
CA THR A 87 4.84 18.02 -0.57
C THR A 87 3.51 18.78 -0.45
N CYS A 88 2.48 18.13 0.09
CA CYS A 88 1.18 18.72 0.35
C CYS A 88 1.09 19.28 1.78
N PHE A 89 0.55 20.48 1.90
CA PHE A 89 0.31 21.15 3.17
C PHE A 89 -1.19 21.28 3.40
N LEU A 90 -1.63 20.86 4.59
CA LEU A 90 -3.01 21.00 5.05
C LEU A 90 -3.10 22.19 5.99
N GLU A 91 -4.01 23.11 5.67
CA GLU A 91 -4.34 24.28 6.49
C GLU A 91 -5.82 24.20 6.88
N LEU A 92 -6.10 24.16 8.18
CA LEU A 92 -7.47 24.23 8.69
C LEU A 92 -8.03 25.64 8.43
N LYS A 93 -9.16 25.73 7.73
CA LYS A 93 -9.83 27.02 7.47
C LYS A 93 -11.03 27.25 8.35
N THR A 94 -11.87 26.23 8.49
CA THR A 94 -13.12 26.34 9.23
C THR A 94 -13.45 25.02 9.87
N GLU A 95 -13.91 25.08 11.10
CA GLU A 95 -14.34 23.93 11.86
C GLU A 95 -15.70 24.25 12.48
N ASP A 96 -16.74 23.58 11.99
CA ASP A 96 -18.10 23.69 12.51
C ASP A 96 -18.45 22.46 13.34
N ALA A 97 -19.66 22.43 13.94
CA ALA A 97 -20.14 21.29 14.71
C ALA A 97 -20.23 19.98 13.90
N SER A 98 -20.50 20.07 12.59
CA SER A 98 -20.74 18.92 11.71
C SER A 98 -19.64 18.68 10.67
N LYS A 99 -18.75 19.64 10.41
CA LYS A 99 -17.76 19.55 9.33
C LYS A 99 -16.45 20.25 9.65
N VAL A 100 -15.38 19.79 9.02
CA VAL A 100 -14.06 20.43 9.01
C VAL A 100 -13.68 20.70 7.56
N VAL A 101 -13.27 21.94 7.28
CA VAL A 101 -12.82 22.37 5.95
C VAL A 101 -11.33 22.63 5.99
N PHE A 102 -10.61 21.94 5.11
CA PHE A 102 -9.17 22.11 4.93
C PHE A 102 -8.87 22.72 3.57
N ASN A 103 -7.93 23.65 3.54
CA ASN A 103 -7.21 23.98 2.33
C ASN A 103 -6.02 23.03 2.21
N MET A 104 -5.94 22.33 1.09
CA MET A 104 -4.78 21.54 0.72
C MET A 104 -4.00 22.33 -0.32
N SER A 105 -2.73 22.59 -0.05
CA SER A 105 -1.83 23.24 -0.99
C SER A 105 -0.69 22.31 -1.37
N GLU A 106 -0.36 22.26 -2.65
CA GLU A 106 0.76 21.48 -3.17
C GLU A 106 1.71 22.45 -3.87
N ARG A 107 3.00 22.38 -3.54
CA ARG A 107 4.03 23.18 -4.21
C ARG A 107 4.85 22.27 -5.14
N LYS A 108 4.74 22.50 -6.45
CA LYS A 108 5.54 21.81 -7.48
C LYS A 108 6.06 22.84 -8.48
N ASN A 109 7.36 22.77 -8.80
CA ASN A 109 8.00 23.62 -9.81
C ASN A 109 7.54 25.07 -9.74
N TRP A 110 7.82 25.79 -8.64
CA TRP A 110 7.45 27.20 -8.40
C TRP A 110 5.95 27.57 -8.50
N GLU A 111 5.06 26.65 -8.87
CA GLU A 111 3.61 26.80 -8.86
C GLU A 111 3.01 26.29 -7.55
N THR A 112 1.95 26.96 -7.08
CA THR A 112 1.17 26.53 -5.92
C THR A 112 -0.25 26.21 -6.37
N ARG A 113 -0.66 24.95 -6.19
CA ARG A 113 -2.03 24.51 -6.44
C ARG A 113 -2.76 24.46 -5.10
N VAL A 114 -3.99 24.97 -5.05
CA VAL A 114 -4.82 24.97 -3.84
C VAL A 114 -6.15 24.28 -4.13
N ALA A 115 -6.54 23.34 -3.28
CA ALA A 115 -7.82 22.65 -3.31
C ALA A 115 -8.50 22.73 -1.94
N LYS A 116 -9.83 22.67 -1.92
CA LYS A 116 -10.62 22.59 -0.68
C LYS A 116 -11.11 21.17 -0.46
N SER A 117 -10.90 20.65 0.74
CA SER A 117 -11.41 19.35 1.18
C SER A 117 -12.40 19.52 2.34
N TYR A 118 -13.43 18.68 2.35
CA TYR A 118 -14.52 18.70 3.32
C TYR A 118 -14.58 17.34 4.03
N MET A 119 -14.36 17.34 5.35
CA MET A 119 -14.46 16.15 6.18
C MET A 119 -15.65 16.29 7.13
N SER A 120 -16.52 15.27 7.16
CA SER A 120 -17.62 15.23 8.13
C SER A 120 -17.09 14.86 9.51
N LYS A 121 -17.53 15.56 10.55
CA LYS A 121 -17.30 15.12 11.92
C LYS A 121 -18.29 14.01 12.22
N ILE A 122 -17.81 12.77 12.21
CA ILE A 122 -18.57 11.67 12.83
C ILE A 122 -18.60 12.01 14.32
N LEU A 123 -19.73 12.56 14.79
CA LEU A 123 -19.97 12.78 16.22
C LEU A 123 -19.76 11.43 16.91
N THR A 124 -18.64 11.30 17.61
CA THR A 124 -18.40 10.14 18.49
C THR A 124 -19.25 10.36 19.72
N THR A 125 -20.54 10.05 19.59
CA THR A 125 -21.51 10.00 20.69
C THR A 125 -21.22 8.78 21.54
N HIS A 126 -20.07 8.72 22.21
CA HIS A 126 -19.78 7.73 23.24
C HIS A 126 -18.82 8.31 24.29
N ARG A 127 -19.32 9.22 25.17
CA ARG A 127 -18.73 9.36 26.51
C ARG A 127 -19.52 10.12 27.60
N VAL A 128 -20.84 9.97 27.74
CA VAL A 128 -21.49 10.19 29.06
C VAL A 128 -22.72 9.30 29.19
N ALA A 129 -22.53 8.05 29.61
CA ALA A 129 -23.59 7.16 30.11
C ALA A 129 -23.03 5.91 30.84
N ALA A 130 -21.74 5.62 30.69
CA ALA A 130 -21.09 4.49 31.37
C ALA A 130 -20.31 4.87 32.64
N LYS A 131 -20.39 6.14 33.10
CA LYS A 131 -19.76 6.57 34.36
C LYS A 131 -20.74 6.65 35.54
N ASP A 132 -22.05 6.63 35.30
CA ASP A 132 -23.06 6.83 36.35
C ASP A 132 -23.82 5.56 36.78
N LEU A 133 -23.41 4.36 36.33
CA LEU A 133 -24.15 3.13 36.69
C LEU A 133 -23.36 2.00 37.39
N ASN A 134 -22.10 2.16 37.79
CA ASN A 134 -21.37 1.05 38.45
C ASN A 134 -20.31 1.46 39.50
N LEU A 135 -20.43 2.61 40.17
CA LEU A 135 -19.51 2.99 41.25
C LEU A 135 -20.14 3.16 42.64
N LEU A 136 -21.45 2.87 42.81
CA LEU A 136 -22.13 2.95 44.12
C LEU A 136 -22.56 1.60 44.72
N GLU A 137 -22.48 0.47 44.00
CA GLU A 137 -22.82 -0.85 44.58
C GLU A 137 -21.62 -1.67 45.05
N LEU A 138 -20.38 -1.27 44.76
CA LEU A 138 -19.18 -2.01 45.21
C LEU A 138 -18.69 -1.65 46.62
N PHE A 139 -19.30 -0.68 47.31
CA PHE A 139 -18.92 -0.27 48.67
C PHE A 139 -19.97 -0.60 49.75
N ALA A 140 -21.05 -1.31 49.40
CA ALA A 140 -22.10 -1.68 50.37
C ALA A 140 -21.97 -3.12 50.94
N SER A 141 -20.90 -3.87 50.62
CA SER A 141 -20.71 -5.25 51.10
C SER A 141 -19.46 -5.44 51.98
N THR A 142 -19.17 -4.48 52.87
CA THR A 142 -18.28 -4.69 54.03
C THR A 142 -18.67 -3.77 55.20
N SER A 143 -19.67 -4.18 55.96
CA SER A 143 -19.75 -4.06 57.43
C SER A 143 -20.86 -4.95 57.95
#